data_AF-A0A449BPP4-F1
#
_entry.id   AF-A0A449BPP4-F1
#
_cell.length_a   1.000
_cell.length_b   1.000
_cell.length_c   1.000
_cell.angle_alpha   90.00
_cell.angle_beta   90.00
_cell.angle_gamma   90.00
#
_symmetry.space_group_name_H-M   'P 1'
#
loop_
_entity.id
_entity.type
_entity.pdbx_description
1 polymer ?
#
loop_
_entity_poly.entity_id
_entity_poly.type
_entity_poly.pdbx_seq_one_letter_code
_entity_poly.pdbx_strand_id
1 'polypeptide(L)'
;MSKMNKGYIKFFLSLLSVFIYVNDQTLATEPSPGNVTLDKFVRSALPNDQLDKGHEQNNPLLCTDPEETEKATKLMNIAVSLLQYHGTNTDNYDLITDLDFDTNLYFKKHENADIEKLNFKIRNPDKYNDIVKKLWNPHGDQYYDENFINGKIFRVYNPNLIMIQQHYQNSAQSSPKYAYALVTKVEISKDTTIMVCGSTNITDHNNSSQKTYIDTISEIADSLKIDIDSEEGIKKEELEKKFVNLSGFIIKKDNELIDITYVTSMHVNAPFVPMFINRLIKASKLIVLMHLKNVFYNV
;
A
#
# COMPACT_ATOMS: atom_id res chain seq x y z
N MET A 1 -20.95 -1.77 -18.86
CA MET A 1 -20.19 -3.01 -19.14
C MET A 1 -18.95 -2.62 -19.95
N SER A 2 -17.87 -2.24 -19.28
CA SER A 2 -16.62 -1.81 -19.92
C SER A 2 -15.93 -3.05 -20.51
N LYS A 3 -15.61 -3.00 -21.81
CA LYS A 3 -14.94 -4.09 -22.52
C LYS A 3 -13.46 -4.08 -22.10
N MET A 4 -13.09 -4.87 -21.09
CA MET A 4 -11.68 -5.10 -20.74
C MET A 4 -10.91 -5.53 -22.00
N ASN A 5 -9.79 -4.85 -22.27
CA ASN A 5 -8.97 -5.13 -23.43
C ASN A 5 -8.38 -6.56 -23.33
N LYS A 6 -8.59 -7.40 -24.35
CA LYS A 6 -8.14 -8.80 -24.38
C LYS A 6 -6.62 -8.94 -24.14
N GLY A 7 -5.83 -7.92 -24.47
CA GLY A 7 -4.38 -7.91 -24.18
C GLY A 7 -4.07 -7.80 -22.69
N TYR A 8 -4.85 -7.02 -21.94
CA TYR A 8 -4.68 -6.82 -20.50
C TYR A 8 -4.93 -8.11 -19.71
N ILE A 9 -5.99 -8.85 -20.06
CA ILE A 9 -6.33 -10.13 -19.42
C ILE A 9 -5.20 -11.16 -19.61
N LYS A 10 -4.60 -11.25 -20.79
CA LYS A 10 -3.50 -12.19 -21.06
C LYS A 10 -2.22 -11.84 -20.29
N PHE A 11 -1.87 -10.55 -20.23
CA PHE A 11 -0.72 -10.09 -19.46
C PHE A 11 -0.91 -10.30 -17.95
N PHE A 12 -2.10 -9.94 -17.45
CA PHE A 12 -2.50 -10.11 -16.06
C PHE A 12 -2.47 -11.58 -15.61
N LEU A 13 -3.04 -12.49 -16.42
CA LEU A 13 -3.01 -13.94 -16.14
C LEU A 13 -1.58 -14.51 -16.15
N SER A 14 -0.69 -13.97 -17.00
CA SER A 14 0.70 -14.40 -17.06
C SER A 14 1.55 -13.89 -15.90
N LEU A 15 1.27 -12.69 -15.35
CA LEU A 15 1.93 -12.26 -14.11
C LEU A 15 1.40 -13.03 -12.91
N LEU A 16 0.09 -13.27 -12.86
CA LEU A 16 -0.53 -13.98 -11.75
C LEU A 16 0.03 -15.40 -11.61
N SER A 17 0.29 -16.11 -12.70
CA SER A 17 0.91 -17.44 -12.67
C SER A 17 2.35 -17.43 -12.16
N VAL A 18 3.15 -16.41 -12.50
CA VAL A 18 4.51 -16.23 -11.98
C VAL A 18 4.48 -15.95 -10.48
N PHE A 19 3.52 -15.15 -9.99
CA PHE A 19 3.41 -14.85 -8.56
C PHE A 19 2.85 -16.00 -7.74
N ILE A 20 1.86 -16.76 -8.23
CA ILE A 20 1.42 -17.99 -7.57
C ILE A 20 2.61 -18.95 -7.43
N TYR A 21 3.43 -19.09 -8.48
CA TYR A 21 4.62 -19.95 -8.44
C TYR A 21 5.71 -19.45 -7.48
N VAL A 22 5.99 -18.13 -7.44
CA VAL A 22 6.96 -17.56 -6.50
C VAL A 22 6.46 -17.64 -5.06
N ASN A 23 5.16 -17.41 -4.81
CA ASN A 23 4.57 -17.60 -3.48
C ASN A 23 4.61 -19.06 -3.06
N ASP A 24 4.35 -20.01 -3.96
CA ASP A 24 4.48 -21.44 -3.67
C ASP A 24 5.94 -21.82 -3.38
N GLN A 25 6.92 -21.24 -4.07
CA GLN A 25 8.35 -21.47 -3.77
C GLN A 25 8.82 -20.81 -2.46
N THR A 26 8.34 -19.61 -2.12
CA THR A 26 8.65 -18.98 -0.83
C THR A 26 7.97 -19.71 0.34
N LEU A 27 6.80 -20.31 0.11
CA LEU A 27 6.15 -21.22 1.06
C LEU A 27 6.84 -22.59 1.17
N ALA A 28 7.48 -23.07 0.10
CA ALA A 28 8.10 -24.40 0.06
C ALA A 28 9.56 -24.45 0.54
N THR A 29 10.24 -23.30 0.74
CA THR A 29 11.67 -23.27 1.11
C THR A 29 11.94 -22.98 2.59
N GLU A 30 10.89 -22.79 3.42
CA GLU A 30 11.02 -22.77 4.88
C GLU A 30 10.40 -24.02 5.51
N PRO A 31 10.98 -24.58 6.59
CA PRO A 31 10.36 -25.69 7.31
C PRO A 31 9.03 -25.18 7.87
N SER A 32 7.95 -25.89 7.56
CA SER A 32 6.56 -25.70 8.04
C SER A 32 6.42 -24.63 9.16
N PRO A 33 5.80 -23.47 8.90
CA PRO A 33 5.68 -22.45 9.93
C PRO A 33 4.46 -22.76 10.81
N GLY A 34 4.62 -23.69 11.74
CA GLY A 34 3.81 -23.69 12.95
C GLY A 34 4.16 -22.45 13.75
N ASN A 35 3.17 -21.58 14.03
CA ASN A 35 3.01 -20.49 15.02
C ASN A 35 4.25 -19.76 15.65
N VAL A 36 5.37 -20.45 15.86
CA VAL A 36 6.63 -20.00 16.47
C VAL A 36 7.36 -18.93 15.64
N THR A 37 7.35 -18.99 14.31
CA THR A 37 7.99 -17.96 13.45
C THR A 37 7.20 -16.66 13.40
N LEU A 38 5.86 -16.76 13.38
CA LEU A 38 4.98 -15.61 13.30
C LEU A 38 4.91 -14.84 14.64
N ASP A 39 4.90 -15.56 15.76
CA ASP A 39 5.02 -14.96 17.11
C ASP A 39 6.33 -14.17 17.26
N LYS A 40 7.44 -14.72 16.75
CA LYS A 40 8.74 -14.02 16.73
C LYS A 40 8.70 -12.76 15.87
N PHE A 41 8.05 -12.81 14.70
CA PHE A 41 7.85 -11.62 13.85
C PHE A 41 7.05 -10.55 14.59
N VAL A 42 5.90 -10.91 15.17
CA VAL A 42 5.05 -9.99 15.96
C VAL A 42 5.84 -9.30 17.06
N ARG A 43 6.61 -10.06 17.85
CA ARG A 43 7.47 -9.51 18.93
C ARG A 43 8.57 -8.58 18.42
N SER A 44 9.03 -8.77 17.18
CA SER A 44 10.08 -7.94 16.58
C SER A 44 9.56 -6.72 15.81
N ALA A 45 8.33 -6.81 15.29
CA ALA A 45 7.70 -5.78 14.45
C ALA A 45 6.94 -4.74 15.28
N LEU A 46 6.53 -5.10 16.50
CA LEU A 46 5.85 -4.20 17.42
C LEU A 46 6.86 -3.54 18.38
N PRO A 47 6.80 -2.21 18.57
CA PRO A 47 7.50 -1.58 19.69
C PRO A 47 6.89 -2.04 21.03
N ASN A 48 7.72 -2.13 22.08
CA ASN A 48 7.32 -2.69 23.38
C ASN A 48 6.09 -2.01 24.00
N ASP A 49 5.86 -0.72 23.71
CA ASP A 49 4.70 0.04 24.16
C ASP A 49 3.37 -0.42 23.54
N GLN A 50 3.39 -0.98 22.33
CA GLN A 50 2.24 -1.66 21.72
C GLN A 50 2.03 -3.06 22.32
N LEU A 51 3.10 -3.72 22.78
CA LEU A 51 3.01 -5.03 23.45
C LEU A 51 2.52 -4.92 24.91
N ASP A 52 2.88 -3.81 25.58
CA ASP A 52 2.75 -3.60 27.04
C ASP A 52 1.51 -2.76 27.42
N LYS A 53 1.03 -1.88 26.52
CA LYS A 53 -0.35 -1.39 26.59
C LYS A 53 -1.24 -2.56 26.25
N GLY A 54 -1.70 -3.30 27.27
CA GLY A 54 -2.71 -4.33 27.14
C GLY A 54 -3.79 -3.84 26.18
N HIS A 55 -3.80 -4.39 24.97
CA HIS A 55 -4.72 -3.99 23.93
C HIS A 55 -6.13 -4.20 24.49
N GLU A 56 -6.81 -3.12 24.86
CA GLU A 56 -8.25 -3.11 25.17
C GLU A 56 -9.08 -3.31 23.88
N GLN A 57 -8.65 -4.22 22.99
CA GLN A 57 -9.39 -4.66 21.83
C GLN A 57 -9.52 -6.18 21.92
N ASN A 58 -10.76 -6.66 21.88
CA ASN A 58 -11.14 -8.07 21.95
C ASN A 58 -10.66 -8.92 20.76
N ASN A 59 -9.77 -8.39 19.91
CA ASN A 59 -9.34 -9.02 18.66
C ASN A 59 -7.87 -9.44 18.73
N PRO A 60 -7.55 -10.73 18.50
CA PRO A 60 -6.17 -11.19 18.44
C PRO A 60 -5.45 -10.53 17.25
N LEU A 61 -4.22 -10.08 17.50
CA LEU A 61 -3.37 -9.50 16.45
C LEU A 61 -3.11 -10.49 15.31
N LEU A 62 -2.98 -11.78 15.63
CA LEU A 62 -2.83 -12.84 14.65
C LEU A 62 -4.21 -13.23 14.11
N CYS A 63 -4.36 -13.24 12.79
CA CYS A 63 -5.58 -13.74 12.16
C CYS A 63 -5.68 -15.25 12.40
N THR A 64 -6.79 -15.70 12.99
CA THR A 64 -7.09 -17.12 13.21
C THR A 64 -8.02 -17.70 12.15
N ASP A 65 -8.58 -16.86 11.26
CA ASP A 65 -9.45 -17.28 10.18
C ASP A 65 -8.63 -17.62 8.93
N PRO A 66 -8.54 -18.91 8.54
CA PRO A 66 -7.80 -19.31 7.35
C PRO A 66 -8.47 -18.85 6.05
N GLU A 67 -9.80 -18.71 6.00
CA GLU A 67 -10.52 -18.24 4.80
C GLU A 67 -10.26 -16.74 4.57
N GLU A 68 -10.27 -15.94 5.63
CA GLU A 68 -9.90 -14.52 5.57
C GLU A 68 -8.44 -14.37 5.08
N THR A 69 -7.53 -15.17 5.65
CA THR A 69 -6.11 -15.17 5.30
C THR A 69 -5.89 -15.53 3.83
N GLU A 70 -6.57 -16.56 3.32
CA GLU A 70 -6.48 -16.98 1.93
C GLU A 70 -6.99 -15.87 0.98
N LYS A 71 -8.15 -15.28 1.28
CA LYS A 71 -8.74 -14.20 0.47
C LYS A 71 -7.88 -12.94 0.48
N ALA A 72 -7.38 -12.52 1.64
CA ALA A 72 -6.48 -11.37 1.77
C ALA A 72 -5.19 -11.59 0.96
N THR A 73 -4.63 -12.80 1.01
CA THR A 73 -3.43 -13.17 0.22
C THR A 73 -3.71 -13.09 -1.28
N LYS A 74 -4.81 -13.67 -1.76
CA LYS A 74 -5.20 -13.61 -3.18
C LYS A 74 -5.42 -12.17 -3.64
N LEU A 75 -6.09 -11.35 -2.82
CA LEU A 75 -6.35 -9.95 -3.12
C LEU A 75 -5.04 -9.16 -3.27
N MET A 76 -4.09 -9.33 -2.35
CA MET A 76 -2.82 -8.61 -2.39
C MET A 76 -1.89 -9.09 -3.50
N ASN A 77 -1.95 -10.36 -3.91
CA ASN A 77 -1.25 -10.85 -5.11
C ASN A 77 -1.74 -10.18 -6.40
N ILE A 78 -3.05 -9.93 -6.49
CA ILE A 78 -3.64 -9.13 -7.58
C ILE A 78 -3.12 -7.69 -7.51
N ALA A 79 -3.11 -7.08 -6.33
CA ALA A 79 -2.62 -5.72 -6.12
C ALA A 79 -1.13 -5.56 -6.51
N VAL A 80 -0.29 -6.54 -6.17
CA VAL A 80 1.12 -6.61 -6.59
C VAL A 80 1.27 -6.67 -8.11
N SER A 81 0.45 -7.48 -8.78
CA SER A 81 0.46 -7.59 -10.24
C SER A 81 0.05 -6.28 -10.90
N LEU A 82 -0.96 -5.58 -10.35
CA LEU A 82 -1.41 -4.27 -10.82
C LEU A 82 -0.34 -3.19 -10.63
N LEU A 83 0.29 -3.15 -9.45
CA LEU A 83 1.34 -2.18 -9.15
C LEU A 83 2.51 -2.34 -10.12
N GLN A 84 2.94 -3.58 -10.39
CA GLN A 84 3.99 -3.87 -11.36
C GLN A 84 3.61 -3.41 -12.76
N TYR A 85 2.42 -3.79 -13.23
CA TYR A 85 1.95 -3.39 -14.56
C TYR A 85 2.01 -1.87 -14.75
N HIS A 86 1.51 -1.10 -13.77
CA HIS A 86 1.51 0.35 -13.86
C HIS A 86 2.90 0.97 -13.62
N GLY A 87 3.71 0.36 -12.75
CA GLY A 87 5.04 0.84 -12.40
C GLY A 87 6.04 0.67 -13.54
N THR A 88 6.06 -0.49 -14.19
CA THR A 88 7.04 -0.80 -15.25
C THR A 88 6.61 -0.32 -16.64
N ASN A 89 5.33 -0.02 -16.84
CA ASN A 89 4.81 0.38 -18.14
C ASN A 89 4.61 1.90 -18.24
N THR A 90 5.13 2.54 -19.29
CA THR A 90 4.89 3.96 -19.62
C THR A 90 3.89 4.17 -20.76
N ASP A 91 3.35 3.10 -21.34
CA ASP A 91 2.40 3.15 -22.43
C ASP A 91 1.09 3.82 -22.00
N ASN A 92 0.71 4.85 -22.78
CA ASN A 92 -0.45 5.70 -22.53
C ASN A 92 -0.41 6.45 -21.19
N TYR A 93 0.79 6.70 -20.66
CA TYR A 93 1.00 7.66 -19.58
C TYR A 93 1.41 9.02 -20.16
N ASP A 94 0.76 10.08 -19.68
CA ASP A 94 1.14 11.46 -19.92
C ASP A 94 2.22 11.86 -18.88
N LEU A 95 3.33 12.45 -19.32
CA LEU A 95 4.28 13.11 -18.42
C LEU A 95 3.68 14.45 -17.97
N ILE A 96 3.43 14.61 -16.66
CA ILE A 96 2.87 15.86 -16.12
C ILE A 96 3.96 16.91 -15.98
N THR A 97 5.09 16.55 -15.38
CA THR A 97 6.20 17.49 -15.10
C THR A 97 7.50 16.72 -14.92
N ASP A 98 8.58 17.30 -15.43
CA ASP A 98 9.96 16.97 -15.08
C ASP A 98 10.37 17.89 -13.91
N LEU A 99 10.47 17.33 -12.71
CA LEU A 99 10.69 18.10 -11.48
C LEU A 99 12.18 18.38 -11.27
N ASP A 100 13.02 17.37 -11.55
CA ASP A 100 14.47 17.42 -11.58
C ASP A 100 15.00 16.25 -12.46
N PHE A 101 16.30 16.27 -12.80
CA PHE A 101 16.94 15.24 -13.65
C PHE A 101 16.66 13.78 -13.25
N ASP A 102 16.35 13.54 -11.98
CA ASP A 102 16.12 12.21 -11.43
C ASP A 102 14.68 12.02 -10.95
N THR A 103 13.71 12.81 -11.42
CA THR A 103 12.32 12.74 -10.97
C THR A 103 11.32 12.97 -12.08
N ASN A 104 10.50 11.96 -12.35
CA ASN A 104 9.45 12.04 -13.36
C ASN A 104 8.09 11.72 -12.75
N LEU A 105 7.08 12.56 -13.01
CA LEU A 105 5.70 12.33 -12.61
C LEU A 105 4.82 12.04 -13.83
N TYR A 106 4.24 10.85 -13.85
CA TYR A 106 3.36 10.38 -14.91
C TYR A 106 1.92 10.24 -14.42
N PHE A 107 0.99 10.38 -15.37
CA PHE A 107 -0.43 10.23 -15.14
C PHE A 107 -1.08 9.41 -16.24
N LYS A 108 -2.03 8.55 -15.86
CA LYS A 108 -2.84 7.80 -16.79
C LYS A 108 -4.26 7.72 -16.27
N LYS A 109 -5.23 8.02 -17.14
CA LYS A 109 -6.62 7.67 -16.86
C LYS A 109 -6.82 6.20 -17.21
N HIS A 110 -7.29 5.40 -16.26
CA HIS A 110 -7.57 4.00 -16.48
C HIS A 110 -8.92 3.63 -15.88
N GLU A 111 -9.89 3.36 -16.76
CA GLU A 111 -11.29 3.13 -16.39
C GLU A 111 -11.87 4.32 -15.59
N ASN A 112 -12.30 4.08 -14.35
CA ASN A 112 -12.89 5.08 -13.46
C ASN A 112 -11.89 5.63 -12.42
N ALA A 113 -10.60 5.35 -12.59
CA ALA A 113 -9.53 5.81 -11.71
C ALA A 113 -8.46 6.58 -12.47
N ASP A 114 -7.87 7.55 -11.78
CA ASP A 114 -6.61 8.16 -12.20
C ASP A 114 -5.47 7.36 -11.57
N ILE A 115 -4.51 6.95 -12.38
CA ILE A 115 -3.27 6.31 -11.95
C ILE A 115 -2.14 7.31 -12.07
N GLU A 116 -1.41 7.49 -10.99
CA GLU A 116 -0.27 8.38 -10.91
C GLU A 116 0.97 7.58 -10.57
N LYS A 117 2.08 7.95 -11.19
CA LYS A 117 3.35 7.28 -11.02
C LYS A 117 4.46 8.29 -10.85
N LEU A 118 5.14 8.23 -9.72
CA LEU A 118 6.33 9.02 -9.43
C LEU A 118 7.56 8.12 -9.50
N ASN A 119 8.48 8.45 -10.39
CA ASN A 119 9.79 7.80 -10.45
C ASN A 119 10.82 8.75 -9.90
N PHE A 120 11.65 8.28 -8.97
CA PHE A 120 12.80 9.04 -8.51
C PHE A 120 13.98 8.18 -8.08
N LYS A 121 15.17 8.78 -8.05
CA LYS A 121 16.42 8.07 -7.72
C LYS A 121 17.03 8.54 -6.41
N ILE A 122 17.70 7.62 -5.73
CA ILE A 122 18.56 7.87 -4.56
C ILE A 122 19.97 7.33 -4.87
N ARG A 123 20.97 8.20 -4.93
CA ARG A 123 22.38 7.86 -5.24
C ARG A 123 23.13 7.31 -4.02
N ASN A 124 22.55 6.32 -3.35
CA ASN A 124 23.17 5.63 -2.22
C ASN A 124 22.62 4.18 -2.13
N PRO A 125 23.18 3.23 -2.88
CA PRO A 125 22.67 1.86 -2.97
C PRO A 125 22.72 1.11 -1.63
N ASP A 126 23.61 1.50 -0.72
CA ASP A 126 23.72 0.90 0.62
C ASP A 126 22.48 1.15 1.49
N LYS A 127 21.70 2.20 1.19
CA LYS A 127 20.47 2.54 1.93
C LYS A 127 19.26 1.70 1.55
N TYR A 128 19.39 0.77 0.62
CA TYR A 128 18.27 -0.04 0.14
C TYR A 128 17.53 -0.79 1.26
N ASN A 129 18.27 -1.50 2.11
CA ASN A 129 17.66 -2.24 3.22
C ASN A 129 17.03 -1.30 4.25
N ASP A 130 17.62 -0.12 4.46
CA ASP A 130 17.07 0.89 5.38
C ASP A 130 15.76 1.48 4.85
N ILE A 131 15.68 1.76 3.54
CA ILE A 131 14.47 2.22 2.86
C ILE A 131 13.37 1.18 3.00
N VAL A 132 13.64 -0.08 2.61
CA VAL A 132 12.68 -1.18 2.70
C VAL A 132 12.19 -1.35 4.14
N LYS A 133 13.10 -1.31 5.12
CA LYS A 133 12.76 -1.43 6.54
C LYS A 133 11.88 -0.27 7.04
N LYS A 134 12.21 0.97 6.67
CA LYS A 134 11.44 2.15 7.09
C LYS A 134 10.06 2.18 6.46
N LEU A 135 9.93 1.82 5.19
CA LEU A 135 8.64 1.77 4.50
C LEU A 135 7.75 0.61 4.99
N TRP A 136 8.34 -0.50 5.45
CA TRP A 136 7.57 -1.62 6.03
C TRP A 136 7.03 -1.34 7.44
N ASN A 137 7.57 -0.32 8.11
CA ASN A 137 7.09 0.07 9.43
C ASN A 137 5.71 0.72 9.32
N PRO A 138 4.73 0.42 10.19
CA PRO A 138 3.45 1.13 10.25
C PRO A 138 3.58 2.66 10.40
N HIS A 139 4.71 3.13 10.94
CA HIS A 139 5.10 4.54 11.05
C HIS A 139 5.91 5.04 9.84
N GLY A 140 6.01 4.28 8.76
CA GLY A 140 6.83 4.61 7.60
C GLY A 140 6.44 5.94 6.94
N ASP A 141 5.15 6.27 6.96
CA ASP A 141 4.61 7.52 6.42
C ASP A 141 5.19 8.76 7.10
N GLN A 142 5.64 8.68 8.36
CA GLN A 142 6.26 9.81 9.07
C GLN A 142 7.49 10.40 8.35
N TYR A 143 8.12 9.62 7.46
CA TYR A 143 9.31 10.05 6.73
C TYR A 143 8.98 10.92 5.51
N TYR A 144 7.71 10.99 5.11
CA TYR A 144 7.31 11.68 3.89
C TYR A 144 5.89 12.29 3.92
N ASP A 145 5.10 12.10 4.96
CA ASP A 145 3.79 12.74 5.12
C ASP A 145 3.78 13.50 6.44
N GLU A 146 3.84 14.83 6.36
CA GLU A 146 3.78 15.73 7.52
C GLU A 146 2.46 15.64 8.28
N ASN A 147 1.40 15.12 7.64
CA ASN A 147 0.11 14.93 8.28
C ASN A 147 0.02 13.59 9.03
N PHE A 148 1.01 12.70 8.90
CA PHE A 148 0.98 11.43 9.60
C PHE A 148 1.07 11.63 11.12
N ILE A 149 0.11 11.06 11.85
CA ILE A 149 0.07 11.13 13.32
C ILE A 149 0.67 9.85 13.91
N ASN A 150 0.12 8.70 13.54
CA ASN A 150 0.47 7.42 14.12
C ASN A 150 0.01 6.25 13.24
N GLY A 151 0.67 5.10 13.37
CA GLY A 151 0.32 3.86 12.68
C GLY A 151 0.57 2.65 13.56
N LYS A 152 -0.33 1.67 13.49
CA LYS A 152 -0.19 0.40 14.22
C LYS A 152 -0.54 -0.79 13.36
N ILE A 153 0.02 -1.95 13.70
CA ILE A 153 -0.40 -3.22 13.14
C ILE A 153 -1.74 -3.56 13.79
N PHE A 154 -2.77 -3.73 12.95
CA PHE A 154 -4.10 -4.10 13.40
C PHE A 154 -4.30 -5.62 13.35
N ARG A 155 -3.80 -6.25 12.29
CA ARG A 155 -3.92 -7.70 12.08
C ARG A 155 -2.71 -8.23 11.31
N VAL A 156 -2.29 -9.45 11.62
CA VAL A 156 -1.18 -10.15 10.95
C VAL A 156 -1.74 -11.42 10.33
N TYR A 157 -1.58 -11.55 9.02
CA TYR A 157 -1.96 -12.75 8.28
C TYR A 157 -0.76 -13.68 8.10
N ASN A 158 0.39 -13.10 7.74
CA ASN A 158 1.69 -13.77 7.66
C ASN A 158 2.82 -12.70 7.73
N PRO A 159 4.11 -13.07 7.76
CA PRO A 159 5.21 -12.10 7.91
C PRO A 159 5.32 -11.04 6.81
N ASN A 160 4.69 -11.28 5.66
CA ASN A 160 4.72 -10.42 4.48
C ASN A 160 3.35 -9.82 4.13
N LEU A 161 2.32 -10.06 4.94
CA LEU A 161 0.96 -9.55 4.77
C LEU A 161 0.36 -9.18 6.12
N ILE A 162 0.12 -7.89 6.30
CA ILE A 162 -0.46 -7.32 7.51
C ILE A 162 -1.59 -6.37 7.15
N MET A 163 -2.49 -6.13 8.10
CA MET A 163 -3.38 -4.99 8.10
C MET A 163 -2.82 -3.95 9.05
N ILE A 164 -2.76 -2.70 8.60
CA ILE A 164 -2.40 -1.55 9.42
C ILE A 164 -3.58 -0.62 9.60
N GLN A 165 -3.57 0.11 10.70
CA GLN A 165 -4.40 1.28 10.94
C GLN A 165 -3.49 2.50 11.03
N GLN A 166 -3.79 3.54 10.25
CA GLN A 166 -3.04 4.79 10.22
C GLN A 166 -3.95 5.97 10.52
N HIS A 167 -3.43 6.97 11.22
CA HIS A 167 -4.10 8.22 11.57
C HIS A 167 -3.37 9.41 10.95
N TYR A 168 -4.14 10.37 10.45
CA TYR A 168 -3.63 11.56 9.79
C TYR A 168 -4.33 12.82 10.30
N GLN A 169 -3.58 13.90 10.40
CA GLN A 169 -4.12 15.22 10.61
C GLN A 169 -4.84 15.69 9.35
N ASN A 170 -5.84 16.54 9.55
CA ASN A 170 -6.54 17.19 8.46
C ASN A 170 -6.07 18.65 8.37
N SER A 171 -5.54 19.05 7.22
CA SER A 171 -4.98 20.39 7.00
C SER A 171 -6.04 21.50 7.00
N ALA A 172 -7.33 21.16 6.88
CA ALA A 172 -8.44 22.12 6.77
C ALA A 172 -9.24 22.35 8.07
N GLN A 173 -8.66 22.07 9.26
CA GLN A 173 -9.34 22.16 10.58
C GLN A 173 -10.56 21.25 10.77
N SER A 174 -10.76 20.26 9.91
CA SER A 174 -11.78 19.21 10.07
C SER A 174 -11.26 18.04 10.90
N SER A 175 -12.15 17.09 11.21
CA SER A 175 -11.83 15.88 11.98
C SER A 175 -10.58 15.16 11.43
N PRO A 176 -9.69 14.63 12.31
CA PRO A 176 -8.58 13.81 11.89
C PRO A 176 -9.07 12.60 11.09
N LYS A 177 -8.22 12.10 10.18
CA LYS A 177 -8.58 10.98 9.30
C LYS A 177 -7.96 9.68 9.79
N TYR A 178 -8.62 8.58 9.50
CA TYR A 178 -8.06 7.24 9.72
C TYR A 178 -8.23 6.37 8.48
N ALA A 179 -7.32 5.42 8.29
CA ALA A 179 -7.39 4.44 7.21
C ALA A 179 -7.01 3.06 7.73
N TYR A 180 -7.74 2.05 7.27
CA TYR A 180 -7.30 0.67 7.32
C TYR A 180 -6.82 0.24 5.94
N ALA A 181 -5.68 -0.46 5.89
CA ALA A 181 -5.12 -0.97 4.65
C ALA A 181 -4.48 -2.34 4.87
N LEU A 182 -4.67 -3.23 3.90
CA LEU A 182 -3.82 -4.41 3.74
C LEU A 182 -2.52 -3.97 3.09
N VAL A 183 -1.40 -4.46 3.62
CA VAL A 183 -0.06 -4.16 3.14
C VAL A 183 0.69 -5.44 2.93
N THR A 184 1.25 -5.60 1.73
CA THR A 184 2.10 -6.73 1.37
C THR A 184 3.48 -6.25 0.95
N LYS A 185 4.51 -7.00 1.38
CA LYS A 185 5.89 -6.85 0.93
C LYS A 185 6.31 -8.13 0.21
N VAL A 186 6.83 -8.00 -1.01
CA VAL A 186 7.34 -9.11 -1.81
C VAL A 186 8.77 -8.80 -2.23
N GLU A 187 9.70 -9.66 -1.81
CA GLU A 187 11.07 -9.65 -2.32
C GLU A 187 11.12 -10.42 -3.63
N ILE A 188 11.36 -9.72 -4.74
CA ILE A 188 11.46 -10.32 -6.08
C ILE A 188 12.87 -10.87 -6.30
N SER A 189 13.86 -10.16 -5.77
CA SER A 189 15.26 -10.54 -5.74
C SER A 189 15.95 -9.77 -4.62
N LYS A 190 17.21 -10.11 -4.34
CA LYS A 190 18.08 -9.37 -3.40
C LYS A 190 18.20 -7.85 -3.69
N ASP A 191 17.85 -7.44 -4.92
CA ASP A 191 17.98 -6.07 -5.41
C ASP A 191 16.62 -5.44 -5.77
N THR A 192 15.50 -6.17 -5.60
CA THR A 192 14.17 -5.67 -5.98
C THR A 192 13.10 -6.08 -4.96
N THR A 193 12.45 -5.07 -4.38
CA THR A 193 11.36 -5.23 -3.41
C THR A 193 10.15 -4.48 -3.90
N ILE A 194 8.98 -5.08 -3.72
CA ILE A 194 7.68 -4.48 -4.03
C ILE A 194 6.87 -4.41 -2.75
N MET A 195 6.30 -3.24 -2.48
CA MET A 195 5.45 -2.99 -1.32
C MET A 195 4.15 -2.38 -1.80
N VAL A 196 3.03 -3.00 -1.46
CA VAL A 196 1.72 -2.60 -1.96
C VAL A 196 0.77 -2.46 -0.79
N CYS A 197 0.01 -1.37 -0.80
CA CYS A 197 -1.08 -1.08 0.09
C CYS A 197 -2.39 -1.04 -0.71
N GLY A 198 -3.45 -1.59 -0.12
CA GLY A 198 -4.81 -1.46 -0.63
C GLY A 198 -5.82 -1.55 0.50
N SER A 199 -6.78 -0.63 0.53
CA SER A 199 -7.96 -0.79 1.37
C SER A 199 -8.89 -1.80 0.73
N THR A 200 -9.61 -2.53 1.57
CA THR A 200 -10.67 -3.45 1.18
C THR A 200 -11.96 -3.09 1.92
N ASN A 201 -13.03 -3.84 1.69
CA ASN A 201 -14.31 -3.62 2.34
C ASN A 201 -14.25 -4.02 3.81
N ILE A 202 -13.79 -3.08 4.63
CA ILE A 202 -13.65 -3.21 6.08
C ILE A 202 -14.87 -2.57 6.74
N THR A 203 -15.65 -3.41 7.42
CA THR A 203 -16.76 -2.97 8.27
C THR A 203 -16.16 -2.66 9.64
N ASP A 204 -16.17 -1.39 10.00
CA ASP A 204 -15.56 -0.86 11.22
C ASP A 204 -16.62 -0.18 12.11
N HIS A 205 -17.90 -0.52 11.87
CA HIS A 205 -19.11 0.10 12.42
C HIS A 205 -19.26 1.61 12.17
N ASN A 206 -18.46 2.18 11.27
CA ASN A 206 -18.69 3.49 10.68
C ASN A 206 -19.47 3.31 9.36
N ASN A 207 -20.52 4.10 9.13
CA ASN A 207 -21.43 3.96 8.00
C ASN A 207 -20.84 4.41 6.64
N SER A 208 -19.56 4.80 6.60
CA SER A 208 -18.88 5.19 5.36
C SER A 208 -18.32 3.96 4.62
N SER A 209 -18.81 3.75 3.40
CA SER A 209 -18.29 2.76 2.45
C SER A 209 -18.00 3.43 1.10
N GLN A 210 -16.81 3.21 0.56
CA GLN A 210 -16.45 3.62 -0.80
C GLN A 210 -15.84 2.42 -1.52
N LYS A 211 -16.32 2.12 -2.73
CA LYS A 211 -15.66 1.14 -3.60
C LYS A 211 -14.28 1.64 -3.97
N THR A 212 -13.28 0.76 -3.90
CA THR A 212 -11.90 1.04 -4.30
C THR A 212 -11.62 0.64 -5.75
N TYR A 213 -10.46 1.06 -6.27
CA TYR A 213 -9.95 0.59 -7.56
C TYR A 213 -9.77 -0.94 -7.59
N ILE A 214 -9.33 -1.54 -6.48
CA ILE A 214 -9.16 -2.99 -6.36
C ILE A 214 -10.54 -3.66 -6.40
N ASP A 215 -11.55 -3.08 -5.73
CA ASP A 215 -12.94 -3.58 -5.77
C ASP A 215 -13.53 -3.54 -7.18
N THR A 216 -13.09 -2.59 -8.00
CA THR A 216 -13.54 -2.48 -9.40
C THR A 216 -12.93 -3.57 -10.29
N ILE A 217 -11.78 -4.13 -9.89
CA ILE A 217 -10.99 -5.05 -10.73
C ILE A 217 -11.13 -6.51 -10.28
N SER A 218 -11.45 -6.77 -9.02
CA SER A 218 -11.49 -8.13 -8.47
C SER A 218 -12.76 -8.41 -7.68
N GLU A 219 -13.51 -9.42 -8.12
CA GLU A 219 -14.65 -9.98 -7.38
C GLU A 219 -14.22 -10.58 -6.02
N ILE A 220 -12.93 -10.90 -5.83
CA ILE A 220 -12.39 -11.35 -4.54
C ILE A 220 -12.57 -10.27 -3.49
N ALA A 221 -12.44 -8.99 -3.87
CA ALA A 221 -12.61 -7.86 -2.97
C ALA A 221 -14.03 -7.78 -2.40
N ASP A 222 -15.06 -8.08 -3.21
CA ASP A 222 -16.45 -8.11 -2.76
C ASP A 222 -16.72 -9.26 -1.77
N SER A 223 -15.93 -10.34 -1.85
CA SER A 223 -16.05 -11.53 -0.99
C SER A 223 -15.24 -11.46 0.31
N LEU A 224 -14.25 -10.56 0.39
CA LEU A 224 -13.42 -10.33 1.56
C LEU A 224 -14.13 -9.32 2.47
N LYS A 225 -14.80 -9.82 3.50
CA LYS A 225 -15.41 -8.99 4.54
C LYS A 225 -14.59 -9.15 5.80
N ILE A 226 -14.00 -8.05 6.25
CA ILE A 226 -13.23 -8.02 7.49
C ILE A 226 -14.04 -7.19 8.46
N ASP A 227 -14.50 -7.85 9.52
CA ASP A 227 -15.24 -7.21 10.61
C ASP A 227 -14.26 -6.80 11.71
N ILE A 228 -14.31 -5.52 12.10
CA ILE A 228 -13.37 -4.91 13.01
C ILE A 228 -14.11 -4.25 14.17
N ASP A 229 -13.77 -4.68 15.38
CA ASP A 229 -14.15 -4.00 16.62
C ASP A 229 -13.31 -2.73 16.80
N SER A 230 -13.76 -1.64 16.20
CA SER A 230 -13.04 -0.36 16.17
C SER A 230 -12.91 0.30 17.54
N GLU A 231 -11.94 1.21 17.64
CA GLU A 231 -11.78 2.08 18.81
C GLU A 231 -13.00 3.00 19.00
N GLU A 232 -13.26 3.44 20.24
CA GLU A 232 -14.43 4.27 20.53
C GLU A 232 -14.50 5.56 19.71
N GLY A 233 -13.37 6.23 19.46
CA GLY A 233 -13.34 7.46 18.65
C GLY A 233 -13.79 7.24 17.20
N ILE A 234 -13.53 6.05 16.64
CA ILE A 234 -14.04 5.65 15.32
C ILE A 234 -15.54 5.37 15.39
N LYS A 235 -15.98 4.66 16.43
CA LYS A 235 -17.40 4.33 16.66
C LYS A 235 -18.26 5.58 16.89
N LYS A 236 -17.69 6.64 17.46
CA LYS A 236 -18.35 7.94 17.71
C LYS A 236 -18.30 8.87 16.49
N GLU A 237 -17.78 8.42 15.34
CA GLU A 237 -17.61 9.20 14.11
C GLU A 237 -16.79 10.49 14.29
N GLU A 238 -15.91 10.53 15.31
CA GLU A 238 -15.03 11.68 15.58
C GLU A 238 -13.88 11.77 14.57
N LEU A 239 -13.66 10.69 13.81
CA LEU A 239 -12.62 10.56 12.79
C LEU A 239 -13.24 10.29 11.41
N GLU A 240 -12.66 10.90 10.36
CA GLU A 240 -13.11 10.72 8.98
C GLU A 240 -12.38 9.52 8.34
N LYS A 241 -13.14 8.54 7.83
CA LYS A 241 -12.57 7.36 7.17
C LYS A 241 -12.00 7.72 5.79
N LYS A 242 -10.76 7.30 5.55
CA LYS A 242 -10.05 7.45 4.27
C LYS A 242 -9.85 6.07 3.65
N PHE A 243 -10.09 5.97 2.34
CA PHE A 243 -9.89 4.75 1.56
C PHE A 243 -8.61 4.86 0.72
N VAL A 244 -7.70 3.90 0.88
CA VAL A 244 -6.52 3.71 0.03
C VAL A 244 -6.91 2.79 -1.11
N ASN A 245 -6.83 3.23 -2.36
CA ASN A 245 -7.24 2.37 -3.48
C ASN A 245 -6.18 1.30 -3.78
N LEU A 246 -5.19 1.64 -4.61
CA LEU A 246 -3.97 0.89 -4.81
C LEU A 246 -2.84 1.90 -4.66
N SER A 247 -1.93 1.68 -3.73
CA SER A 247 -0.70 2.46 -3.66
C SER A 247 0.49 1.58 -3.33
N GLY A 248 1.70 1.99 -3.68
CA GLY A 248 2.86 1.18 -3.36
C GLY A 248 4.14 1.58 -4.05
N PHE A 249 5.22 0.96 -3.60
CA PHE A 249 6.59 1.18 -4.05
C PHE A 249 7.11 -0.05 -4.80
N ILE A 250 7.83 0.20 -5.88
CA ILE A 250 8.75 -0.72 -6.51
C ILE A 250 10.14 -0.13 -6.29
N ILE A 251 10.98 -0.84 -5.54
CA ILE A 251 12.31 -0.37 -5.12
C ILE A 251 13.34 -1.29 -5.75
N LYS A 252 14.19 -0.74 -6.60
CA LYS A 252 15.25 -1.48 -7.30
C LYS A 252 16.59 -0.83 -6.99
N LYS A 253 17.61 -1.62 -6.65
CA LYS A 253 18.98 -1.13 -6.54
C LYS A 253 19.88 -1.72 -7.60
N ASP A 254 20.89 -0.95 -7.99
CA ASP A 254 22.07 -1.45 -8.67
C ASP A 254 23.33 -1.05 -7.87
N ASN A 255 24.50 -1.03 -8.53
CA ASN A 255 25.76 -0.69 -7.87
C ASN A 255 25.96 0.82 -7.64
N GLU A 256 25.15 1.67 -8.28
CA GLU A 256 25.30 3.13 -8.27
C GLU A 256 24.16 3.83 -7.55
N LEU A 257 22.93 3.32 -7.66
CA LEU A 257 21.74 4.00 -7.19
C LEU A 257 20.59 3.05 -6.82
N ILE A 258 19.56 3.65 -6.25
CA ILE A 258 18.26 3.04 -5.98
C ILE A 258 17.21 3.78 -6.81
N ASP A 259 16.55 3.07 -7.70
CA ASP A 259 15.37 3.51 -8.42
C ASP A 259 14.12 3.21 -7.59
N ILE A 260 13.34 4.24 -7.29
CA ILE A 260 12.06 4.13 -6.61
C ILE A 260 10.96 4.55 -7.59
N THR A 261 10.02 3.64 -7.80
CA THR A 261 8.77 3.91 -8.51
C THR A 261 7.62 3.79 -7.53
N TYR A 262 6.95 4.89 -7.22
CA TYR A 262 5.71 4.90 -6.47
C TYR A 262 4.52 4.99 -7.42
N VAL A 263 3.53 4.13 -7.24
CA VAL A 263 2.28 4.16 -8.00
C VAL A 263 1.13 4.35 -7.02
N THR A 264 0.16 5.19 -7.37
CA THR A 264 -1.08 5.32 -6.63
C THR A 264 -2.27 5.46 -7.57
N SER A 265 -3.42 4.92 -7.17
CA SER A 265 -4.70 5.14 -7.82
C SER A 265 -5.63 5.99 -6.97
N MET A 266 -6.40 6.85 -7.62
CA MET A 266 -7.38 7.72 -6.96
C MET A 266 -8.68 7.77 -7.74
N HIS A 267 -9.81 7.72 -7.03
CA HIS A 267 -11.12 7.96 -7.65
C HIS A 267 -11.27 9.42 -8.08
N VAL A 268 -11.84 9.62 -9.26
CA VAL A 268 -12.06 10.94 -9.85
C VAL A 268 -13.37 11.52 -9.34
N ASN A 269 -13.40 12.02 -8.11
CA ASN A 269 -14.60 12.70 -7.58
C ASN A 269 -14.28 14.13 -7.15
N ALA A 270 -14.13 15.01 -8.14
CA ALA A 270 -14.33 16.44 -7.95
C ALA A 270 -14.97 17.02 -9.23
N PRO A 271 -16.30 16.89 -9.40
CA PRO A 271 -16.98 17.31 -10.63
C PRO A 271 -16.86 18.81 -10.95
N PHE A 272 -16.38 19.63 -10.00
CA PHE A 272 -16.29 21.08 -10.12
C PHE A 272 -14.86 21.64 -10.20
N VAL A 273 -13.83 20.79 -10.19
CA VAL A 273 -12.43 21.23 -10.32
C VAL A 273 -11.90 20.90 -11.71
N PRO A 274 -11.35 21.86 -12.47
CA PRO A 274 -10.74 21.59 -13.76
C PRO A 274 -9.70 20.46 -13.66
N MET A 275 -9.68 19.55 -14.64
CA MET A 275 -8.85 18.35 -14.62
C MET A 275 -7.36 18.64 -14.39
N PHE A 276 -6.85 19.72 -14.97
CA PHE A 276 -5.47 20.17 -14.79
C PHE A 276 -5.16 20.60 -13.34
N ILE A 277 -6.09 21.31 -12.68
CA ILE A 277 -5.94 21.73 -11.28
C ILE A 277 -5.98 20.52 -10.35
N ASN A 278 -6.87 19.56 -10.62
CA ASN A 278 -6.92 18.30 -9.86
C ASN A 278 -5.61 17.52 -9.99
N ARG A 279 -5.05 17.43 -11.20
CA ARG A 279 -3.72 16.81 -11.45
C ARG A 279 -2.61 17.51 -10.67
N LEU A 280 -2.59 18.84 -10.60
CA LEU A 280 -1.59 19.59 -9.83
C LEU A 280 -1.71 19.36 -8.31
N ILE A 281 -2.93 19.32 -7.77
CA ILE A 281 -3.16 19.05 -6.34
C ILE A 281 -2.72 17.63 -5.98
N LYS A 282 -2.89 16.67 -6.88
CA LYS A 282 -2.43 15.29 -6.65
C LYS A 282 -0.91 15.16 -6.81
N ALA A 283 -0.35 15.83 -7.81
CA ALA A 283 1.10 15.95 -8.00
C ALA A 283 1.79 16.49 -6.74
N SER A 284 1.26 17.54 -6.11
CA SER A 284 1.86 18.10 -4.89
C SER A 284 1.89 17.11 -3.73
N LYS A 285 0.87 16.25 -3.58
CA LYS A 285 0.85 15.17 -2.58
C LYS A 285 1.92 14.11 -2.84
N LEU A 286 2.17 13.78 -4.10
CA LEU A 286 3.19 12.81 -4.48
C LEU A 286 4.60 13.37 -4.33
N ILE A 287 4.81 14.66 -4.59
CA ILE A 287 6.11 15.33 -4.44
C ILE A 287 6.62 15.23 -3.00
N VAL A 288 5.73 15.14 -2.00
CA VAL A 288 6.16 14.96 -0.60
C VAL A 288 6.92 13.63 -0.40
N LEU A 289 6.69 12.61 -1.24
CA LEU A 289 7.50 11.38 -1.24
C LEU A 289 8.98 11.63 -1.56
N MET A 290 9.31 12.73 -2.23
CA MET A 290 10.70 13.10 -2.50
C MET A 290 11.46 13.48 -1.22
N HIS A 291 10.79 13.76 -0.09
CA HIS A 291 11.45 13.89 1.20
C HIS A 291 12.24 12.64 1.58
N LEU A 292 11.87 11.45 1.07
CA LEU A 292 12.68 10.24 1.19
C LEU A 292 14.10 10.43 0.65
N LYS A 293 14.30 11.18 -0.45
CA LYS A 293 15.66 11.51 -0.93
C LYS A 293 16.48 12.13 0.19
N ASN A 294 15.94 13.16 0.86
CA ASN A 294 16.64 13.89 1.91
C ASN A 294 16.93 13.03 3.15
N VAL A 295 16.03 12.10 3.50
CA VAL A 295 16.22 11.19 4.64
C VAL A 295 17.42 10.26 4.42
N PHE A 296 17.70 9.86 3.18
CA PHE A 296 18.76 8.88 2.87
C PHE A 296 19.99 9.47 2.15
N TYR A 297 19.97 10.75 1.82
CA TYR A 297 21.10 11.45 1.18
C TYR A 297 22.17 11.91 2.18
N ASN A 298 21.82 12.14 3.45
CA ASN A 298 22.68 12.83 4.43
C ASN A 298 23.32 11.94 5.52
N VAL A 299 23.74 10.71 5.21
CA VAL A 299 24.51 9.88 6.16
C VAL A 299 25.74 9.28 5.51
#